data_AF-A0A3D3PF61-F1
#
_entry.id   AF-A0A3D3PF61-F1
#
_cell.length_a   1.000
_cell.length_b   1.000
_cell.length_c   1.000
_cell.angle_alpha   90.00
_cell.angle_beta   90.00
_cell.angle_gamma   90.00
#
_symmetry.space_group_name_H-M   'P 1'
#
loop_
_entity.id
_entity.type
_entity.pdbx_description
1 polymer ?
#
loop_
_entity_poly.entity_id
_entity_poly.type
_entity_poly.pdbx_seq_one_letter_code
_entity_poly.pdbx_strand_id
1 'polypeptide(L)' 'DADFSHNPKDLIRLRDACVEGADLAIGSRYVKGVNVVNWPMSRVLMSYFASAYVRFVTRISIQDATAGFKCFRRRV' A
#
# COMPACT_ATOMS: atom_id res chain seq x y z
N ASP A 1 -2.48 11.32 -3.30
CA ASP A 1 -2.39 12.40 -2.30
C ASP A 1 -1.49 13.51 -2.83
N ALA A 2 -1.81 14.76 -2.51
CA ALA A 2 -1.07 15.95 -2.96
C ALA A 2 -0.23 16.60 -1.84
N ASP A 3 -0.11 15.93 -0.70
CA ASP A 3 0.60 16.36 0.50
C ASP A 3 2.07 15.94 0.53
N PHE A 4 2.59 15.40 -0.59
CA PHE A 4 3.94 14.84 -0.72
C PHE A 4 4.30 13.74 0.29
N SER A 5 3.30 13.10 0.90
CA SER A 5 3.52 11.94 1.77
C SER A 5 4.04 10.71 1.01
N HIS A 6 3.82 10.65 -0.30
CA HIS A 6 4.35 9.62 -1.20
C HIS A 6 5.48 10.20 -2.05
N ASN A 7 6.55 9.44 -2.20
CA ASN A 7 7.63 9.81 -3.10
C ASN A 7 7.15 9.68 -4.57
N PRO A 8 7.15 10.76 -5.37
CA PRO A 8 6.71 10.71 -6.77
C PRO A 8 7.51 9.73 -7.62
N LYS A 9 8.77 9.41 -7.25
CA LYS A 9 9.59 8.42 -7.96
C LYS A 9 9.01 7.00 -7.86
N ASP A 10 8.24 6.70 -6.81
CA ASP A 10 7.59 5.40 -6.67
C ASP A 10 6.39 5.22 -7.62
N LEU A 11 5.86 6.31 -8.21
CA LEU A 11 4.82 6.22 -9.25
C LEU A 11 5.30 5.41 -10.45
N ILE A 12 6.55 5.63 -10.88
CA ILE A 12 7.14 4.92 -12.03
C ILE A 12 7.17 3.42 -11.73
N ARG A 13 7.59 3.05 -10.51
CA ARG A 13 7.64 1.64 -10.08
C ARG A 13 6.26 0.98 -10.05
N LEU A 14 5.24 1.69 -9.57
CA LEU A 14 3.87 1.19 -9.57
C LEU A 14 3.31 1.01 -10.98
N ARG A 15 3.55 1.98 -11.85
CA ARG A 15 3.16 1.91 -13.27
C ARG A 15 3.84 0.74 -13.96
N ASP A 16 5.14 0.59 -13.79
CA ASP A 16 5.93 -0.44 -14.48
C ASP A 16 5.46 -1.83 -14.10
N ALA A 17 5.15 -2.07 -12.81
CA ALA A 17 4.52 -3.32 -12.38
C ALA A 17 3.19 -3.62 -13.10
N CYS A 18 2.37 -2.61 -13.36
CA CYS A 18 1.13 -2.77 -14.12
C CYS A 18 1.36 -3.01 -15.63
N VAL A 19 2.37 -2.35 -16.20
CA VAL A 19 2.77 -2.53 -17.61
C VAL A 19 3.33 -3.94 -17.83
N GLU A 20 4.10 -4.45 -16.87
CA GLU A 20 4.71 -5.80 -16.89
C GLU A 20 3.69 -6.93 -16.69
N GLY A 21 2.45 -6.62 -16.32
CA GLY A 21 1.37 -7.60 -16.32
C GLY A 21 0.51 -7.62 -15.07
N ALA A 22 0.82 -6.86 -14.01
CA ALA A 22 -0.03 -6.78 -12.83
C ALA A 22 -1.33 -5.99 -13.12
N ASP A 23 -2.46 -6.47 -12.61
CA ASP A 23 -3.73 -5.72 -12.69
C ASP A 23 -3.82 -4.59 -11.68
N LEU A 24 -3.13 -4.75 -10.54
CA LEU A 24 -3.09 -3.81 -9.43
C LEU A 24 -1.69 -3.83 -8.81
N ALA A 25 -1.10 -2.66 -8.63
CA ALA A 25 0.13 -2.43 -7.87
C ALA A 25 -0.17 -1.50 -6.68
N ILE A 26 0.34 -1.85 -5.50
CA ILE A 26 0.07 -1.14 -4.24
C ILE A 26 1.40 -0.69 -3.62
N GLY A 27 1.51 0.60 -3.32
CA GLY A 27 2.58 1.14 -2.48
C GLY A 27 2.33 0.76 -1.02
N SER A 28 2.93 -0.34 -0.57
CA SER A 28 2.71 -0.89 0.76
C SER A 28 3.71 -0.34 1.78
N ARG A 29 3.22 0.15 2.92
CA ARG A 29 4.04 0.61 4.05
C ARG A 29 4.60 -0.54 4.89
N TYR A 30 4.09 -1.75 4.71
CA TYR A 30 4.33 -2.90 5.61
C TYR A 30 5.02 -4.10 4.93
N VAL A 31 5.10 -4.14 3.60
CA VAL A 31 5.60 -5.32 2.86
C VAL A 31 7.08 -5.65 3.12
N LYS A 32 7.92 -4.64 3.43
CA LYS A 32 9.35 -4.79 3.75
C LYS A 32 9.68 -4.29 5.17
N GLY A 33 8.73 -4.43 6.09
CA GLY A 33 8.82 -3.82 7.42
C GLY A 33 8.08 -2.48 7.49
N VAL A 34 8.15 -1.82 8.64
CA VAL A 34 7.40 -0.59 8.94
C VAL A 34 8.15 0.62 8.38
N ASN A 35 7.74 1.09 7.19
CA ASN A 35 8.31 2.26 6.53
C ASN A 35 7.41 3.49 6.72
N VAL A 36 7.21 3.92 7.98
CA VAL A 36 6.53 5.17 8.31
C VAL A 36 7.39 6.02 9.24
N VAL A 37 7.51 7.30 8.92
CA VAL A 37 8.36 8.26 9.66
C VAL A 37 7.46 9.18 10.47
N ASN A 38 7.85 9.48 11.71
CA ASN A 38 7.15 10.41 12.62
C ASN A 38 5.71 10.01 12.99
N TRP A 39 5.38 8.71 13.01
CA TRP A 39 4.07 8.24 13.48
C TRP A 39 4.13 7.77 14.94
N PRO A 40 3.17 8.15 15.80
CA PRO A 40 3.07 7.58 17.14
C PRO A 40 2.78 6.09 17.05
N MET A 41 3.37 5.29 17.94
CA MET A 41 3.27 3.82 17.91
C MET A 41 1.83 3.31 17.92
N SER A 42 0.94 3.97 18.67
CA SER A 42 -0.49 3.65 18.70
C SER A 42 -1.14 3.71 17.31
N ARG A 43 -0.80 4.73 16.51
CA ARG A 43 -1.28 4.89 15.12
C ARG A 43 -0.72 3.81 14.20
N VAL A 44 0.55 3.46 14.37
CA VAL A 44 1.19 2.38 13.59
C VAL A 44 0.50 1.05 13.85
N LEU A 45 0.29 0.71 15.13
CA LEU A 45 -0.39 -0.52 15.55
C LEU A 45 -1.82 -0.56 15.03
N MET A 46 -2.60 0.51 15.22
CA MET A 46 -3.98 0.60 14.73
C MET A 46 -4.06 0.36 13.21
N SER A 47 -3.20 1.01 12.44
CA SER A 47 -3.16 0.88 10.97
C SER A 47 -2.74 -0.53 10.53
N TYR A 48 -1.76 -1.13 11.21
CA TYR A 48 -1.33 -2.50 10.95
C TYR A 48 -2.45 -3.51 11.25
N PHE A 49 -3.10 -3.40 12.42
CA PHE A 49 -4.19 -4.29 12.81
C PHE A 49 -5.42 -4.14 11.92
N ALA A 50 -5.72 -2.95 11.40
CA ALA A 50 -6.78 -2.76 10.42
C ALA A 50 -6.52 -3.60 9.15
N SER A 51 -5.28 -3.59 8.64
CA SER A 51 -4.92 -4.43 7.49
C SER A 51 -4.92 -5.92 7.85
N ALA A 52 -4.44 -6.30 9.04
CA ALA A 52 -4.47 -7.69 9.51
C ALA A 52 -5.90 -8.23 9.64
N TYR A 53 -6.83 -7.42 10.14
CA TYR A 53 -8.25 -7.76 10.25
C TYR A 53 -8.87 -8.00 8.87
N VAL A 54 -8.66 -7.09 7.91
CA VAL A 54 -9.16 -7.26 6.54
C VAL A 54 -8.60 -8.53 5.91
N ARG A 55 -7.29 -8.78 6.06
CA ARG A 55 -6.65 -10.02 5.56
C ARG A 55 -7.24 -11.27 6.20
N PHE A 56 -7.52 -11.25 7.50
CA PHE A 56 -8.10 -12.38 8.20
C PHE A 56 -9.51 -12.71 7.68
N VAL A 57 -10.36 -11.69 7.52
CA VAL A 57 -11.75 -11.86 7.08
C VAL A 57 -11.84 -12.23 5.60
N THR A 58 -11.09 -11.53 4.73
CA THR A 58 -11.18 -11.68 3.27
C THR A 58 -10.20 -12.71 2.70
N ARG A 59 -9.23 -13.18 3.50
CA ARG A 59 -8.13 -14.07 3.10
C ARG A 59 -7.24 -13.55 1.97
N ILE A 60 -7.23 -12.24 1.74
CA ILE A 60 -6.32 -11.64 0.76
C ILE A 60 -4.87 -11.68 1.26
N SER A 61 -3.92 -11.86 0.34
CA SER A 61 -2.48 -11.86 0.63
C SER A 61 -1.88 -10.44 0.75
N ILE A 62 -2.68 -9.39 0.57
CA ILE A 62 -2.23 -7.99 0.56
C ILE A 62 -1.90 -7.51 1.97
N GLN A 63 -0.64 -7.08 2.19
CA GLN A 63 -0.14 -6.67 3.52
C GLN A 63 -0.65 -5.30 3.98
N ASP A 64 -0.99 -4.42 3.05
CA ASP A 64 -1.47 -3.05 3.34
C ASP A 64 -2.75 -2.81 2.57
N ALA A 65 -3.89 -3.16 3.19
CA ALA A 65 -5.20 -3.01 2.56
C ALA A 65 -5.64 -1.54 2.52
N THR A 66 -5.12 -0.71 3.43
CA THR A 66 -5.53 0.69 3.64
C THR A 66 -4.67 1.70 2.86
N ALA A 67 -3.69 1.25 2.10
CA ALA A 67 -2.87 2.11 1.25
C ALA A 67 -3.72 2.88 0.22
N GLY A 68 -3.55 4.21 0.16
CA GLY A 68 -4.16 5.07 -0.86
C GLY A 68 -3.31 5.20 -2.13
N PHE A 69 -2.03 4.83 -2.07
CA PHE A 69 -1.09 4.94 -3.19
C PHE A 69 -1.06 3.65 -4.01
N LYS A 70 -1.80 3.64 -5.12
CA LYS A 70 -2.06 2.45 -5.94
C LYS A 70 -2.05 2.79 -7.43
N CYS A 71 -1.74 1.81 -8.27
CA CYS A 71 -1.91 1.86 -9.72
C CYS A 71 -2.75 0.65 -10.15
N PHE A 72 -3.76 0.87 -11.00
CA PHE A 72 -4.61 -0.18 -11.55
C PHE A 72 -4.72 0.01 -13.06
N ARG A 73 -4.87 -1.10 -13.79
CA ARG A 73 -5.17 -1.03 -15.22
C ARG A 73 -6.60 -0.56 -15.41
N ARG A 74 -6.86 0.29 -16.41
CA ARG A 74 -8.21 0.83 -16.73
C ARG A 74 -9.31 -0.22 -16.87
N ARG A 75 -8.96 -1.46 -17.20
CA ARG A 75 -9.91 -2.57 -17.38
C ARG A 75 -10.42 -3.18 -16.07
N VAL A 76 -9.79 -2.84 -14.95
CA VAL A 76 -10.10 -3.31 -13.58
C VAL A 76 -11.03 -2.30 -12.93
#